data_AF-A0A7J6RH28-F1
#
_entry.id   AF-A0A7J6RH28-F1
#
_cell.length_a   1.000
_cell.length_b   1.000
_cell.length_c   1.000
_cell.angle_alpha   90.00
_cell.angle_beta   90.00
_cell.angle_gamma   90.00
#
_symmetry.space_group_name_H-M   'P 1'
#
loop_
_entity.id
_entity.type
_entity.pdbx_description
1 polymer ?
#
loop_
_entity_poly.entity_id
_entity_poly.type
_entity_poly.pdbx_seq_one_letter_code
_entity_poly.pdbx_strand_id
1 'polypeptide(L)'
;MVLLLVAVRDGLLGDPNKRLDALNAACNALRESKELVDLGRVMLSIGNRVNANTARGGAEILSIDSLLKFDNVRSPCDSSMTLLRYCVQKWKKKNSRQAKRCV
;
A
#
# COMPACT_ATOMS: atom_id res chain seq x y z
N MET A 1 1.36 12.90 3.97
CA MET A 1 0.94 11.58 4.53
C MET A 1 1.82 11.11 5.69
N VAL A 2 3.14 10.96 5.53
CA VAL A 2 4.02 10.44 6.60
C VAL A 2 4.04 11.35 7.84
N LEU A 3 4.10 12.67 7.67
CA LEU A 3 4.09 13.63 8.79
C LEU A 3 2.81 13.57 9.64
N LEU A 4 1.64 13.35 9.02
CA LEU A 4 0.35 13.32 9.72
C LEU A 4 0.18 12.04 10.55
N LEU A 5 0.56 10.88 9.98
CA LEU A 5 0.55 9.59 10.67
C LEU A 5 1.52 9.56 11.86
N VAL A 6 2.70 10.17 11.70
CA VAL A 6 3.71 10.27 12.77
C VAL A 6 3.21 11.21 13.88
N ALA A 7 2.63 12.36 13.55
CA ALA A 7 2.09 13.29 14.55
C ALA A 7 0.93 12.70 15.37
N VAL A 8 0.08 11.86 14.75
CA VAL A 8 -1.00 11.14 15.44
C VAL A 8 -0.42 10.03 16.33
N ARG A 9 0.54 9.25 15.83
CA ARG A 9 1.16 8.14 16.57
C ARG A 9 1.95 8.64 17.79
N ASP A 10 2.69 9.73 17.65
CA ASP A 10 3.61 10.21 18.68
C ASP A 10 2.92 11.14 19.69
N GLY A 11 1.59 11.31 19.60
CA GLY A 11 0.78 12.04 20.59
C GLY A 11 1.03 13.55 20.66
N LEU A 12 1.80 14.10 19.71
CA LEU A 12 2.27 15.50 19.67
C LEU A 12 1.14 16.53 19.57
N LEU A 13 -0.06 16.10 19.18
CA LEU A 13 -1.26 16.90 19.22
C LEU A 13 -1.86 16.78 20.63
N GLY A 14 -1.49 17.67 21.55
CA GLY A 14 -1.97 17.63 22.95
C GLY A 14 -3.48 17.86 23.10
N ASP A 15 -4.12 18.42 22.08
CA ASP A 15 -5.55 18.71 22.05
C ASP A 15 -6.33 17.60 21.32
N PRO A 16 -7.40 17.05 21.93
CA PRO A 16 -8.19 15.96 21.34
C PRO A 16 -8.89 16.35 20.03
N ASN A 17 -9.31 17.60 19.86
CA ASN A 17 -9.91 18.06 18.60
C ASN A 17 -8.86 18.07 17.49
N LYS A 18 -7.64 18.55 17.80
CA LYS A 18 -6.53 18.51 16.82
C LYS A 18 -6.19 17.07 16.39
N ARG A 19 -6.26 16.10 17.31
CA ARG A 19 -6.07 14.68 16.99
C ARG A 19 -7.16 14.17 16.05
N LEU A 20 -8.42 14.52 16.29
CA LEU A 20 -9.55 14.13 15.44
C LEU A 20 -9.45 14.74 14.05
N ASP A 21 -9.08 16.02 13.95
CA ASP A 21 -8.88 16.70 12.67
C ASP A 21 -7.75 16.03 11.85
N ALA A 22 -6.64 15.72 12.51
CA ALA A 22 -5.55 14.99 11.88
C ALA A 22 -5.96 13.58 11.42
N LEU A 23 -6.73 12.85 12.24
CA LEU A 23 -7.25 11.55 11.86
C LEU A 23 -8.17 11.64 10.63
N ASN A 24 -9.12 12.58 10.64
CA ASN A 24 -10.04 12.81 9.52
C ASN A 24 -9.29 13.16 8.24
N ALA A 25 -8.30 14.06 8.32
CA ALA A 25 -7.46 14.43 7.19
C ALA A 25 -6.63 13.24 6.66
N ALA A 26 -6.08 12.39 7.53
CA ALA A 26 -5.38 11.16 7.11
C ALA A 26 -6.32 10.18 6.40
N CYS A 27 -7.50 9.91 6.98
CA CYS A 27 -8.49 9.01 6.41
C CYS A 27 -9.00 9.51 5.04
N ASN A 28 -9.25 10.81 4.90
CA ASN A 28 -9.65 11.40 3.62
C ASN A 28 -8.53 11.29 2.58
N ALA A 29 -7.29 11.63 2.95
CA ALA A 29 -6.15 11.49 2.04
C ALA A 29 -5.93 10.03 1.57
N LEU A 30 -6.13 9.05 2.46
CA LEU A 30 -6.08 7.63 2.11
C LEU A 30 -7.21 7.25 1.15
N ARG A 31 -8.44 7.69 1.44
CA ARG A 31 -9.63 7.41 0.63
C ARG A 31 -9.54 7.99 -0.78
N GLU A 32 -8.93 9.17 -0.91
CA GLU A 32 -8.84 9.89 -2.19
C GLU A 32 -7.61 9.52 -3.03
N SER A 33 -6.63 8.80 -2.47
CA SER A 33 -5.40 8.44 -3.19
C SER A 33 -5.66 7.37 -4.26
N LYS A 34 -5.71 7.80 -5.52
CA LYS A 34 -5.77 6.92 -6.68
C LYS A 34 -4.54 6.02 -6.79
N GLU A 35 -3.37 6.53 -6.43
CA GLU A 35 -2.11 5.80 -6.42
C GLU A 35 -2.16 4.62 -5.46
N LEU A 36 -2.72 4.81 -4.26
CA LEU A 36 -2.89 3.73 -3.29
C LEU A 36 -3.84 2.65 -3.82
N VAL A 37 -4.94 3.04 -4.45
CA VAL A 37 -5.89 2.10 -5.07
C VAL A 37 -5.22 1.30 -6.20
N ASP A 38 -4.46 1.95 -7.07
CA ASP A 38 -3.77 1.27 -8.17
C ASP A 38 -2.62 0.39 -7.70
N LEU A 39 -1.92 0.78 -6.63
CA LEU A 39 -0.94 -0.08 -5.97
C LEU A 39 -1.64 -1.31 -5.37
N GLY A 40 -2.79 -1.11 -4.71
CA GLY A 40 -3.61 -2.20 -4.18
C GLY A 40 -4.02 -3.21 -5.25
N ARG A 41 -4.40 -2.75 -6.45
CA ARG A 41 -4.69 -3.64 -7.60
C ARG A 41 -3.47 -4.44 -8.06
N VAL A 42 -2.30 -3.82 -8.10
CA VAL A 42 -1.03 -4.52 -8.43
C VAL A 42 -0.72 -5.57 -7.37
N MET A 43 -0.87 -5.22 -6.09
CA MET A 43 -0.66 -6.13 -4.97
C MET A 43 -1.64 -7.29 -4.97
N LEU A 44 -2.93 -7.07 -5.24
CA LEU A 44 -3.94 -8.12 -5.35
C LEU A 44 -3.58 -9.11 -6.47
N SER A 45 -3.23 -8.61 -7.65
CA SER A 45 -2.82 -9.43 -8.79
C SER A 45 -1.58 -10.27 -8.48
N ILE A 46 -0.55 -9.66 -7.87
CA ILE A 46 0.68 -10.37 -7.49
C ILE A 46 0.40 -11.37 -6.36
N GLY A 47 -0.37 -10.99 -5.34
CA GLY A 47 -0.73 -11.84 -4.22
C GLY A 47 -1.50 -13.10 -4.68
N ASN A 48 -2.45 -12.93 -5.60
CA ASN A 48 -3.17 -14.06 -6.21
C ASN A 48 -2.23 -14.97 -7.00
N ARG A 49 -1.25 -14.42 -7.70
CA ARG A 49 -0.25 -15.22 -8.43
C ARG A 49 0.69 -15.99 -7.49
N VAL A 50 1.14 -15.36 -6.41
CA VAL A 50 1.99 -16.00 -5.41
C VAL A 50 1.24 -17.10 -4.66
N ASN A 51 -0.05 -16.89 -4.39
CA ASN A 51 -0.92 -17.85 -3.69
C ASN A 51 -1.70 -18.75 -4.65
N ALA A 52 -1.29 -18.86 -5.92
CA ALA A 52 -1.96 -19.73 -6.89
C ALA A 52 -2.04 -21.17 -6.36
N ASN A 53 -3.18 -21.83 -6.57
CA ASN A 53 -3.46 -23.20 -6.10
C ASN A 53 -3.47 -23.38 -4.58
N THR A 54 -3.61 -22.29 -3.80
CA THR A 54 -3.83 -22.35 -2.36
C THR A 54 -5.22 -21.80 -2.01
N ALA A 55 -5.70 -22.06 -0.80
CA ALA A 55 -6.96 -21.50 -0.30
C ALA A 55 -6.95 -19.95 -0.19
N ARG A 56 -5.78 -19.31 -0.32
CA ARG A 56 -5.61 -17.84 -0.29
C ARG A 56 -5.50 -17.23 -1.69
N GLY A 57 -5.53 -18.04 -2.75
CA GLY A 57 -5.57 -17.57 -4.14
C GLY A 57 -6.96 -17.10 -4.55
N GLY A 58 -7.05 -16.35 -5.64
CA GLY A 58 -8.33 -15.91 -6.21
C GLY A 58 -9.08 -14.86 -5.37
N ALA A 59 -8.39 -14.13 -4.50
CA ALA A 59 -8.99 -13.06 -3.73
C ALA A 59 -9.49 -11.92 -4.65
N GLU A 60 -10.65 -11.37 -4.30
CA GLU A 60 -11.25 -10.21 -5.01
C GLU A 60 -10.86 -8.87 -4.38
N ILE A 61 -10.52 -8.88 -3.09
CA ILE A 61 -10.23 -7.69 -2.28
C ILE A 61 -8.92 -7.89 -1.53
N LEU A 62 -8.15 -6.80 -1.42
CA LEU A 62 -6.96 -6.72 -0.57
C LEU A 62 -7.27 -5.83 0.64
N SER A 63 -7.22 -6.37 1.85
CA SER A 63 -7.25 -5.55 3.06
C SER A 63 -5.96 -4.74 3.18
N ILE A 64 -6.05 -3.50 3.67
CA ILE A 64 -4.90 -2.63 3.97
C ILE A 64 -3.93 -3.31 4.96
N ASP A 65 -4.41 -4.12 5.91
CA ASP A 65 -3.56 -4.88 6.83
C ASP A 65 -2.64 -5.88 6.12
N SER A 66 -2.96 -6.25 4.88
CA SER A 66 -2.12 -7.12 4.05
C SER A 66 -0.78 -6.45 3.71
N LEU A 67 -0.68 -5.11 3.77
CA LEU A 67 0.59 -4.40 3.58
C LEU A 67 1.66 -4.88 4.56
N LEU A 68 1.28 -5.13 5.83
CA LEU A 68 2.18 -5.65 6.86
C LEU A 68 2.67 -7.06 6.50
N LYS A 69 1.81 -7.88 5.89
CA LYS A 69 2.19 -9.23 5.43
C LYS A 69 3.14 -9.18 4.24
N PHE A 70 2.91 -8.26 3.30
CA PHE A 70 3.75 -8.09 2.12
C PHE A 70 5.14 -7.57 2.46
N ASP A 71 5.29 -6.79 3.54
CA ASP A 71 6.60 -6.34 4.00
C ASP A 71 7.43 -7.47 4.64
N ASN A 72 6.76 -8.49 5.18
CA ASN A 72 7.41 -9.62 5.83
C ASN A 72 7.82 -10.75 4.86
N VAL A 73 7.26 -10.80 3.65
CA VAL A 73 7.62 -11.80 2.63
C VAL A 73 8.83 -11.29 1.85
N ARG A 74 9.94 -12.05 1.85
CA ARG A 74 11.20 -11.69 1.19
C ARG A 74 11.48 -12.57 -0.02
N SER A 75 12.22 -12.05 -0.99
CA SER A 75 12.70 -12.83 -2.13
C SER A 75 13.69 -13.91 -1.64
N PRO A 76 13.56 -15.16 -2.11
CA PRO A 76 14.53 -16.22 -1.81
C PRO A 76 15.94 -15.91 -2.32
N CYS A 77 16.07 -15.10 -3.38
CA CYS A 77 17.35 -14.76 -4.01
C CYS A 77 17.94 -13.43 -3.52
N ASP A 78 17.15 -12.59 -2.84
CA ASP A 78 17.57 -11.28 -2.32
C ASP A 78 16.74 -10.93 -1.08
N SER A 79 17.30 -11.17 0.10
CA SER A 79 16.63 -10.93 1.38
C SER A 79 16.31 -9.45 1.63
N SER A 80 16.95 -8.52 0.92
CA SER A 80 16.67 -7.08 1.02
C SER A 80 15.38 -6.68 0.27
N MET A 81 14.92 -7.52 -0.65
CA MET A 81 13.72 -7.28 -1.45
C MET A 81 12.49 -7.92 -0.79
N THR A 82 11.62 -7.08 -0.23
CA THR A 82 10.30 -7.51 0.24
C THR A 82 9.28 -7.56 -0.89
N LEU A 83 8.21 -8.33 -0.72
CA LEU A 83 7.11 -8.40 -1.70
C LEU A 83 6.44 -7.04 -1.86
N LEU A 84 6.33 -6.25 -0.78
CA LEU A 84 5.86 -4.87 -0.83
C LEU A 84 6.75 -4.00 -1.72
N ARG A 85 8.08 -4.03 -1.53
CA ARG A 85 9.04 -3.27 -2.35
C ARG A 85 8.96 -3.65 -3.82
N TYR A 86 8.83 -4.95 -4.10
CA TYR A 86 8.62 -5.44 -5.46
C TYR A 86 7.32 -4.91 -6.08
N CYS A 87 6.21 -4.94 -5.36
CA CYS A 87 4.92 -4.43 -5.82
C CYS A 87 4.98 -2.94 -6.15
N VAL A 88 5.63 -2.14 -5.29
CA VAL A 88 5.84 -0.70 -5.53
C VAL A 88 6.67 -0.46 -6.79
N GLN A 89 7.75 -1.21 -7.00
CA GLN A 89 8.56 -1.10 -8.22
C GLN A 89 7.76 -1.47 -9.48
N LYS A 90 6.93 -2.52 -9.41
CA LYS A 90 6.04 -2.93 -10.50
C LYS A 90 4.99 -1.87 -10.82
N TRP A 91 4.35 -1.31 -9.79
CA TRP A 91 3.39 -0.23 -9.94
C TRP A 91 4.02 1.01 -10.59
N LYS A 92 5.21 1.44 -10.15
CA LYS A 92 5.95 2.55 -10.78
C LYS A 92 6.20 2.29 -12.26
N LYS A 93 6.72 1.09 -12.60
CA LYS A 93 6.97 0.71 -14.01
C LYS A 93 5.69 0.69 -14.85
N LYS A 94 4.56 0.25 -14.30
CA LYS A 94 3.26 0.25 -14.98
C LYS A 94 2.78 1.68 -15.26
N ASN A 95 2.85 2.56 -14.27
CA ASN A 95 2.45 3.97 -14.39
C ASN A 95 3.30 4.73 -15.39
N SER A 96 4.63 4.55 -15.37
CA SER A 96 5.52 5.19 -16.36
C SER A 96 5.26 4.74 -17.80
N ARG A 97 4.78 3.50 -18.00
CA ARG A 97 4.39 3.01 -19.34
C ARG A 97 3.05 3.57 -19.78
N GLN A 98 2.11 3.73 -18.85
CA GLN A 98 0.79 4.29 -19.15
C GLN A 98 0.89 5.78 -19.49
N ALA A 99 1.72 6.54 -18.77
CA ALA A 99 2.02 7.94 -19.09
C ALA A 99 2.60 8.11 -20.51
N LYS A 100 3.46 7.17 -20.96
CA LYS A 100 4.04 7.19 -22.31
C LYS A 100 3.09 6.78 -23.45
N ARG A 101 1.93 6.20 -23.13
CA ARG A 101 0.92 5.79 -24.12
C ARG A 101 -0.17 6.84 -24.34
N CYS A 102 -0.24 7.84 -23.48
CA CYS A 102 -1.21 8.94 -23.54
C CYS A 102 -0.62 10.22 -24.16
N VAL A 103 0.60 10.15 -24.72
CA VAL A 103 1.31 11.20 -25.46
C VAL A 103 1.63 10.64 -26.83
#